data_AF-A0A9P7K807-F1
#
_entry.id   AF-A0A9P7K807-F1
#
_cell.length_a   1.000
_cell.length_b   1.000
_cell.length_c   1.000
_cell.angle_alpha   90.00
_cell.angle_beta   90.00
_cell.angle_gamma   90.00
#
_symmetry.space_group_name_H-M   'P 1'
#
loop_
_entity.id
_entity.type
_entity.pdbx_description
1 polymer ?
#
loop_
_entity_poly.entity_id
_entity_poly.type
_entity_poly.pdbx_seq_one_letter_code
_entity_poly.pdbx_strand_id
1 'polypeptide(L)'
;MSTISQFDTQAVRVWNQPQLDNFAQVTFPRPFVAPPRLPLGIRELDQDKSKNIRVKATTEKVNNTSAVYHLTAWADTVFYSGVAESLNLAPANLEFLNGEHTRNLLADPKSPAS
;
A
#
# COMPACT_ATOMS: atom_id res chain seq x y z
N MET A 1 -15.99 11.90 -9.46
CA MET A 1 -15.14 11.15 -10.41
C MET A 1 -13.90 10.68 -9.66
N SER A 2 -13.65 9.36 -9.68
CA SER A 2 -12.47 8.72 -9.09
C SER A 2 -11.24 8.89 -9.97
N THR A 3 -10.06 8.77 -9.39
CA THR A 3 -8.77 8.72 -10.12
C THR A 3 -7.92 7.58 -9.57
N ILE A 4 -6.82 7.23 -10.24
CA ILE A 4 -5.83 6.29 -9.72
C ILE A 4 -4.54 7.05 -9.37
N SER A 5 -3.85 6.60 -8.33
CA SER A 5 -2.50 7.03 -7.98
C SER A 5 -1.65 5.80 -7.67
N GLN A 6 -0.35 5.87 -7.98
CA GLN A 6 0.57 4.75 -7.82
C GLN A 6 1.88 5.17 -7.16
N PHE A 7 2.51 4.22 -6.48
CA PHE A 7 3.88 4.31 -5.99
C PHE A 7 4.65 3.06 -6.41
N ASP A 8 5.71 3.25 -7.18
CA ASP A 8 6.69 2.21 -7.50
C ASP A 8 7.93 2.41 -6.62
N THR A 9 8.31 1.38 -5.88
CA THR A 9 9.55 1.38 -5.08
C THR A 9 10.80 1.70 -5.91
N GLN A 10 10.79 1.39 -7.21
CA GLN A 10 11.91 1.68 -8.11
C GLN A 10 12.07 3.18 -8.40
N ALA A 11 11.07 4.00 -8.07
CA ALA A 11 11.16 5.46 -8.17
C ALA A 11 12.06 6.08 -7.08
N VAL A 12 12.32 5.36 -5.98
CA VAL A 12 13.12 5.85 -4.84
C VAL A 12 14.40 5.05 -4.62
N ARG A 13 14.54 3.88 -5.25
CA ARG A 13 15.76 3.07 -5.21
C ARG A 13 15.87 2.14 -6.41
N VAL A 14 17.06 1.60 -6.66
CA VAL A 14 17.25 0.53 -7.65
C VAL A 14 16.78 -0.83 -7.09
N TRP A 15 16.25 -1.71 -7.95
CA TRP A 15 15.69 -3.00 -7.54
C TRP A 15 16.72 -3.93 -6.88
N ASN A 16 17.99 -3.85 -7.31
CA ASN A 16 19.10 -4.68 -6.82
C ASN A 16 19.69 -4.21 -5.49
N GLN A 17 19.07 -3.23 -4.83
CA GLN A 17 19.34 -2.84 -3.45
C GLN A 17 18.05 -3.01 -2.64
N PRO A 18 17.69 -4.25 -2.25
CA PRO A 18 16.48 -4.50 -1.48
C PRO A 18 16.45 -3.70 -0.19
N GLN A 19 15.29 -3.10 0.11
CA GLN A 19 15.07 -2.34 1.34
C GLN A 19 13.71 -2.70 1.92
N LEU A 20 13.67 -2.83 3.25
CA LEU A 20 12.45 -3.13 3.98
C LEU A 20 11.49 -1.94 3.99
N ASP A 21 12.00 -0.72 4.07
CA ASP A 21 11.18 0.48 4.15
C ASP A 21 11.25 1.27 2.83
N ASN A 22 10.10 1.55 2.22
CA ASN A 22 10.02 2.27 0.95
C ASN A 22 8.82 3.21 1.01
N PHE A 23 9.05 4.49 0.80
CA PHE A 23 7.97 5.46 0.77
C PHE A 23 8.27 6.64 -0.13
N ALA A 24 7.20 7.26 -0.63
CA ALA A 24 7.26 8.52 -1.35
C ALA A 24 5.96 9.30 -1.18
N GLN A 25 6.05 10.62 -1.30
CA GLN A 25 4.86 11.44 -1.49
C GLN A 25 4.37 11.28 -2.93
N VAL A 26 3.11 10.88 -3.10
CA VAL A 26 2.44 10.76 -4.39
C VAL A 26 1.41 11.87 -4.53
N THR A 27 1.56 12.68 -5.56
CA THR A 27 0.60 13.74 -5.93
C THR A 27 -0.55 13.12 -6.70
N PHE A 28 -1.78 13.46 -6.33
CA PHE A 28 -2.96 13.02 -7.05
C PHE A 28 -3.07 13.69 -8.42
N PRO A 29 -3.69 13.05 -9.43
CA PRO A 29 -3.86 13.63 -10.76
C PRO A 29 -4.59 14.98 -10.78
N ARG A 30 -5.34 15.28 -9.72
CA ARG A 30 -6.02 16.56 -9.50
C ARG A 30 -6.27 16.79 -8.01
N PRO A 31 -6.41 18.06 -7.56
CA PRO A 31 -6.84 18.35 -6.20
C PRO A 31 -8.27 17.88 -5.95
N PHE A 32 -8.54 17.43 -4.72
CA PHE A 32 -9.88 17.16 -4.20
C PHE A 32 -10.35 18.32 -3.31
N VAL A 33 -11.66 18.42 -3.05
CA VAL A 33 -12.22 19.44 -2.15
C VAL A 33 -11.88 19.20 -0.68
N ALA A 34 -11.58 17.95 -0.32
CA ALA A 34 -11.13 17.48 0.98
C ALA A 34 -10.34 16.16 0.76
N PRO A 35 -9.56 15.69 1.75
CA PRO A 35 -8.79 14.45 1.62
C PRO A 35 -9.64 13.27 1.13
N PRO A 36 -9.26 12.58 0.04
CA PRO A 36 -10.01 11.45 -0.48
C PRO A 36 -9.84 10.20 0.39
N ARG A 37 -10.75 9.23 0.24
CA ARG A 37 -10.53 7.87 0.74
C ARG A 37 -9.67 7.12 -0.27
N LEU A 38 -8.69 6.35 0.22
CA LEU A 38 -7.70 5.65 -0.61
C LEU A 38 -7.71 4.13 -0.37
N PRO A 39 -8.72 3.36 -0.82
CA PRO A 39 -8.56 1.92 -1.00
C PRO A 39 -7.26 1.63 -1.75
N LEU A 40 -6.36 0.88 -1.11
CA LEU A 40 -5.00 0.64 -1.58
C LEU A 40 -4.81 -0.85 -1.84
N GLY A 41 -4.16 -1.18 -2.95
CA GLY A 41 -3.77 -2.54 -3.32
C GLY A 41 -2.31 -2.61 -3.77
N ILE A 42 -1.75 -3.82 -3.72
CA ILE A 42 -0.44 -4.13 -4.31
C ILE A 42 -0.71 -4.66 -5.72
N ARG A 43 -0.20 -3.96 -6.75
CA ARG A 43 -0.36 -4.34 -8.17
C ARG A 43 0.80 -5.22 -8.66
N GLU A 44 2.00 -4.98 -8.17
CA GLU A 44 3.20 -5.76 -8.52
C GLU A 44 4.01 -6.08 -7.26
N LEU A 45 4.61 -7.27 -7.23
CA LEU A 45 5.45 -7.75 -6.13
C LEU A 45 6.57 -8.65 -6.68
N ASP A 46 7.81 -8.23 -6.49
CA ASP A 46 9.02 -9.03 -6.72
C ASP A 46 9.78 -9.21 -5.39
N GLN A 47 9.89 -10.45 -4.97
CA GLN A 47 10.50 -10.85 -3.71
C GLN A 47 11.29 -12.15 -3.91
N ASP A 48 12.38 -12.29 -3.15
CA ASP A 48 13.12 -13.53 -3.11
C ASP A 48 12.25 -14.73 -2.69
N LYS A 49 12.31 -15.78 -3.51
CA LYS A 49 11.54 -17.02 -3.35
C LYS A 49 11.95 -17.86 -2.14
N SER A 50 13.16 -17.66 -1.61
CA SER A 50 13.68 -18.41 -0.45
C SER A 50 13.22 -17.83 0.89
N LYS A 51 12.50 -16.71 0.87
CA LYS A 51 12.02 -15.97 2.05
C LYS A 51 10.50 -15.92 2.09
N ASN A 52 9.95 -15.84 3.30
CA ASN A 52 8.50 -15.71 3.47
C ASN A 52 8.01 -14.37 2.88
N ILE A 53 6.82 -14.39 2.29
CA ILE A 53 6.18 -13.19 1.75
C ILE A 53 5.60 -12.36 2.90
N ARG A 54 6.17 -11.18 3.12
CA ARG A 54 5.79 -10.27 4.21
C ARG A 54 5.89 -8.82 3.73
N VAL A 55 4.81 -8.32 3.12
CA VAL A 55 4.73 -6.96 2.58
C VAL A 55 3.42 -6.29 3.00
N LYS A 56 3.48 -5.00 3.32
CA LYS A 56 2.35 -4.16 3.72
C LYS A 56 2.37 -2.86 2.92
N ALA A 57 1.25 -2.57 2.27
CA ALA A 57 1.00 -1.28 1.66
C ALA A 57 0.16 -0.42 2.61
N THR A 58 0.59 0.82 2.87
CA THR A 58 -0.19 1.80 3.66
C THR A 58 -0.09 3.19 3.06
N THR A 59 -1.02 4.05 3.42
CA THR A 59 -0.93 5.49 3.16
C THR A 59 -0.95 6.25 4.49
N GLU A 60 -0.25 7.38 4.54
CA GLU A 60 -0.31 8.33 5.65
C GLU A 60 -0.31 9.77 5.10
N LYS A 61 -0.54 10.75 5.98
CA LYS A 61 -0.49 12.19 5.66
C LYS A 61 -1.36 12.55 4.44
N VAL A 62 -2.51 11.88 4.29
CA VAL A 62 -3.47 12.10 3.21
C VAL A 62 -4.03 13.52 3.33
N ASN A 63 -3.77 14.35 2.33
CA ASN A 63 -4.34 15.68 2.20
C ASN A 63 -5.17 15.75 0.91
N ASN A 64 -5.54 16.95 0.46
CA ASN A 64 -6.38 17.14 -0.72
C ASN A 64 -5.63 17.03 -2.06
N THR A 65 -4.30 17.02 -2.06
CA THR A 65 -3.45 17.01 -3.25
C THR A 65 -2.48 15.84 -3.30
N SER A 66 -2.16 15.22 -2.16
CA SER A 66 -1.21 14.12 -2.08
C SER A 66 -1.43 13.22 -0.86
N ALA A 67 -0.72 12.10 -0.85
CA ALA A 67 -0.50 11.27 0.34
C ALA A 67 0.92 10.69 0.30
N VAL A 68 1.43 10.23 1.45
CA VAL A 68 2.67 9.44 1.50
C VAL A 68 2.28 7.97 1.40
N TYR A 69 2.80 7.29 0.38
CA TYR A 69 2.58 5.87 0.14
C TYR A 69 3.76 5.12 0.70
N HIS A 70 3.47 4.03 1.39
CA HIS A 70 4.43 3.11 1.99
C HIS A 70 4.24 1.73 1.38
N LEU A 71 5.32 1.11 0.96
CA LEU A 71 5.35 -0.30 0.57
C LEU A 71 6.50 -0.98 1.33
N THR A 72 6.15 -1.56 2.47
CA THR A 72 7.12 -1.98 3.49
C THR A 72 7.13 -3.50 3.64
N ALA A 73 8.31 -4.05 3.91
CA ALA A 73 8.52 -5.44 4.25
C ALA A 73 9.12 -5.56 5.66
N TRP A 74 9.16 -6.77 6.24
CA TRP A 74 9.75 -6.97 7.57
C TRP A 74 10.43 -8.33 7.74
N ALA A 75 11.12 -8.47 8.87
CA ALA A 75 11.93 -9.64 9.23
C ALA A 75 13.01 -9.92 8.15
N ASP A 76 13.16 -11.17 7.72
CA ASP A 76 14.20 -11.61 6.80
C ASP A 76 13.78 -11.59 5.32
N THR A 77 12.69 -10.89 5.00
CA THR A 77 12.19 -10.72 3.64
C THR A 77 13.19 -9.94 2.78
N VAL A 78 13.45 -10.43 1.56
CA VAL A 78 14.26 -9.74 0.56
C VAL A 78 13.33 -9.19 -0.52
N PHE A 79 13.02 -7.90 -0.42
CA PHE A 79 12.02 -7.22 -1.25
C PHE A 79 12.68 -6.42 -2.39
N TYR A 80 12.66 -6.97 -3.60
CA TYR A 80 13.35 -6.39 -4.76
C TYR A 80 12.59 -5.19 -5.32
N SER A 81 11.29 -5.32 -5.59
CA SER A 81 10.46 -4.22 -6.07
C SER A 81 8.98 -4.50 -5.88
N GLY A 82 8.16 -3.44 -5.90
CA GLY A 82 6.72 -3.57 -5.96
C GLY A 82 6.03 -2.25 -6.26
N VAL A 83 4.76 -2.35 -6.61
CA VAL A 83 3.91 -1.21 -6.95
C VAL A 83 2.65 -1.24 -6.09
N ALA A 84 2.38 -0.15 -5.38
CA ALA A 84 1.12 0.09 -4.69
C ALA A 84 0.25 1.04 -5.53
N GLU A 85 -1.05 0.76 -5.61
CA GLU A 85 -2.02 1.60 -6.30
C GLU A 85 -3.25 1.86 -5.44
N SER A 86 -3.77 3.09 -5.53
CA SER A 86 -5.01 3.46 -4.87
C SER A 86 -6.10 3.88 -5.85
N LEU A 87 -7.33 3.52 -5.50
CA LEU A 87 -8.52 4.15 -6.06
C LEU A 87 -8.86 5.40 -5.25
N ASN A 88 -8.70 6.58 -5.82
CA ASN A 88 -8.92 7.83 -5.09
C ASN A 88 -10.41 8.19 -5.13
N LEU A 89 -11.10 7.92 -4.03
CA LEU A 89 -12.52 8.17 -3.88
C LEU A 89 -12.73 9.54 -3.26
N ALA A 90 -13.34 10.45 -4.02
CA ALA A 90 -13.75 11.75 -3.50
C ALA A 90 -14.66 11.56 -2.26
N PRO A 91 -14.64 12.47 -1.27
CA PRO A 91 -15.41 12.32 -0.03
C PRO A 91 -16.91 12.05 -0.24
N ALA A 92 -17.52 12.65 -1.26
CA ALA A 92 -18.93 12.48 -1.59
C ALA A 92 -19.24 11.25 -2.47
N ASN A 93 -18.25 10.47 -2.90
CA ASN A 93 -18.52 9.20 -3.57
C ASN A 93 -18.96 8.19 -2.51
N LEU A 94 -20.18 7.68 -2.62
CA LEU A 94 -20.75 6.67 -1.71
C LEU A 94 -20.98 5.32 -2.40
N GLU A 95 -20.57 5.17 -3.67
CA GLU A 95 -20.76 3.96 -4.46
C GLU A 95 -19.85 2.83 -3.98
N PHE A 96 -18.68 3.19 -3.48
CA PHE A 96 -17.69 2.24 -2.97
C PHE A 96 -17.56 2.33 -1.45
N LEU A 97 -17.85 1.22 -0.79
CA LEU A 97 -17.53 1.02 0.62
C LEU A 97 -16.09 0.52 0.74
N ASN A 98 -15.36 1.06 1.71
CA ASN A 98 -14.01 0.62 2.04
C ASN A 98 -13.84 0.63 3.56
N GLY A 99 -12.93 -0.20 4.05
CA GLY A 99 -12.60 -0.31 5.46
C GLY A 99 -11.39 -1.22 5.66
N GLU A 100 -10.96 -1.36 6.91
CA GLU A 100 -9.87 -2.25 7.30
C GLU A 100 -10.44 -3.41 8.12
N HIS A 101 -9.98 -4.62 7.85
CA HIS A 101 -10.29 -5.79 8.65
C HIS A 101 -8.97 -6.50 9.02
N THR A 102 -8.73 -6.65 10.32
CA THR A 102 -7.57 -7.36 10.84
C THR A 102 -8.02 -8.69 11.46
N ARG A 103 -7.45 -9.80 10.97
CA ARG A 103 -7.63 -11.10 11.59
C ARG A 103 -6.44 -11.42 12.49
N ASN A 104 -6.68 -11.57 13.79
CA ASN A 104 -5.67 -12.07 14.72
C ASN A 104 -5.72 -13.61 14.73
N LEU A 105 -4.75 -14.24 14.08
CA LEU A 105 -4.68 -15.71 13.97
C LEU A 105 -4.47 -16.40 15.33
N LEU A 106 -3.77 -15.75 16.26
CA LEU A 106 -3.48 -16.31 17.58
C LEU A 106 -4.73 -16.38 18.47
N ALA A 107 -5.71 -15.51 18.20
CA ALA A 107 -6.96 -15.45 18.95
C ALA A 107 -8.12 -16.14 18.20
N ASP A 108 -7.87 -16.70 17.01
CA ASP A 108 -8.91 -17.34 16.22
C ASP A 108 -9.01 -18.84 16.57
N PRO A 109 -10.12 -19.29 17.19
CA PRO A 109 -10.30 -20.69 17.59
C PRO A 109 -10.38 -21.67 16.40
N LYS A 110 -10.48 -21.17 15.17
CA LYS A 110 -10.45 -21.96 13.92
C LYS A 110 -9.14 -21.80 13.14
N SER A 111 -8.12 -21.14 13.71
CA SER A 111 -6.80 -21.11 13.06
C SER A 111 -6.21 -22.52 13.04
N PRO A 112 -5.63 -22.99 11.92
CA PRO A 112 -4.83 -24.21 11.93
C PRO A 112 -3.73 -24.06 12.98
N ALA A 113 -3.51 -25.12 13.76
CA ALA A 113 -2.47 -25.13 14.79
C ALA A 113 -1.11 -24.80 14.15
N SER A 114 -0.42 -23.83 14.75
CA SER A 114 0.92 -23.36 14.39
C SER A 114 1.97 -24.46 14.53
#